data_AF-A0A834ZD25-F1
#
_entry.id   AF-A0A834ZD25-F1
#
_cell.length_a   1.000
_cell.length_b   1.000
_cell.length_c   1.000
_cell.angle_alpha   90.00
_cell.angle_beta   90.00
_cell.angle_gamma   90.00
#
_symmetry.space_group_name_H-M   'P 1'
#
loop_
_entity.id
_entity.type
_entity.pdbx_description
1 polymer ?
#
loop_
_entity_poly.entity_id
_entity_poly.type
_entity_poly.pdbx_seq_one_letter_code
_entity_poly.pdbx_strand_id
1 'polypeptide(L)'
;MEISVSITNHDVVKEEPVTLVSPENPTPLETIFLSNIDQAVAFPVETVYFFEVSPCRISSTLDTSERVKKAVSEVLLIPYYFIAGRLNLNLETNRLELFCNNAGVSFVSATSRLGLKDLGNLSLPNSSFHHLLHRPGRFKSLAETPVTRFNCGGISIGFMTNHCIIDGKSASEMFQNLASICRGEGLKNYVLYKDRTCIRARNPPQIKYPHKEYIKLTEISSLSSSFTSPNQTSPSPLTFSDKYTHKLFSFTPNMLSSLKDKAMAKCSSFEAIVAHLWRARTKAVFDDPDEFSTVLFAVDIRSKVSPPLPDGFTGNAVITAFATAKVVDLVEKPFSYCVKMMKEARERVTDEYVRSVIDWLEVYKGIPATSNRNFYVSAWWKLPFCELDFGFGKLIHGGPVVSGNDEFVLLLYDFNSMGNGGGINVWIGGRPESDGQNYKFSGASSASGDDGCIKEQDRLLPIANVGRIMKQILPPNAKISKEAKETMQECVSEFISFVTGEASDKCHKEKRKTVNGDDVCWALGTLGFDDYADPLKRYLHKYRELEGERANQNKSSNTEDNDEPSTYRGKQERSQFVAPTPLKFDVIKRSNSSLSRPY
;
A
#
# COMPACT_ATOMS: atom_id res chain seq x y z
N MET A 1 -13.74 -10.88 6.00
CA MET A 1 -12.51 -10.74 5.20
C MET A 1 -12.19 -12.11 4.64
N GLU A 2 -12.12 -12.27 3.32
CA GLU A 2 -11.51 -13.47 2.74
C GLU A 2 -10.01 -13.43 3.07
N ILE A 3 -9.53 -14.43 3.81
CA ILE A 3 -8.12 -14.53 4.20
C ILE A 3 -7.35 -14.94 2.95
N SER A 4 -6.51 -14.05 2.41
CA SER A 4 -5.54 -14.43 1.37
C SER A 4 -4.55 -15.42 1.97
N VAL A 5 -4.45 -16.63 1.40
CA VAL A 5 -3.46 -17.61 1.83
C VAL A 5 -2.05 -17.06 1.57
N SER A 6 -1.19 -17.15 2.59
CA SER A 6 0.22 -16.76 2.49
C SER A 6 1.04 -17.91 1.92
N ILE A 7 1.64 -17.70 0.75
CA ILE A 7 2.60 -18.62 0.13
C ILE A 7 3.88 -18.64 0.96
N THR A 8 4.49 -19.81 1.14
CA THR A 8 5.79 -19.99 1.79
C THR A 8 6.80 -20.64 0.84
N ASN A 9 8.08 -20.69 1.23
CA ASN A 9 9.12 -21.40 0.47
C ASN A 9 8.86 -22.92 0.34
N HIS A 10 8.02 -23.51 1.19
CA HIS A 10 7.61 -24.91 1.07
C HIS A 10 6.49 -25.12 0.06
N ASP A 11 5.76 -24.05 -0.29
CA ASP A 11 4.65 -24.11 -1.23
C ASP A 11 5.09 -24.03 -2.68
N VAL A 12 6.25 -23.42 -2.94
CA VAL A 12 6.83 -23.20 -4.28
C VAL A 12 8.26 -23.73 -4.30
N VAL A 13 8.48 -24.81 -5.04
CA VAL A 13 9.79 -25.44 -5.21
C VAL A 13 10.37 -25.00 -6.56
N LYS A 14 11.48 -24.28 -6.52
CA LYS A 14 12.22 -23.84 -7.70
C LYS A 14 13.20 -24.93 -8.13
N GLU A 15 13.30 -25.17 -9.43
CA GLU A 15 14.31 -26.06 -10.00
C GLU A 15 15.69 -25.41 -9.89
N GLU A 16 16.67 -26.20 -9.48
CA GLU A 16 18.07 -25.79 -9.35
C GLU A 16 18.95 -26.67 -10.27
N PRO A 17 20.02 -26.11 -10.88
CA PRO A 17 20.46 -24.72 -10.74
C PRO A 17 19.62 -23.75 -11.59
N VAL A 18 19.49 -22.52 -11.11
CA VAL A 18 18.99 -21.39 -11.90
C VAL A 18 19.76 -21.29 -13.22
N THR A 19 19.06 -21.21 -14.35
CA THR A 19 19.68 -21.12 -15.66
C THR A 19 19.82 -19.67 -16.11
N LEU A 20 21.00 -19.27 -16.56
CA LEU A 20 21.18 -18.03 -17.32
C LEU A 20 20.92 -18.30 -18.79
N VAL A 21 20.05 -17.49 -19.38
CA VAL A 21 19.63 -17.59 -20.76
C VAL A 21 20.11 -16.36 -21.53
N SER A 22 20.87 -16.60 -22.59
CA SER A 22 21.36 -15.56 -23.49
C SER A 22 20.84 -15.83 -24.91
N PRO A 23 20.74 -14.79 -25.76
CA PRO A 23 20.46 -14.98 -27.17
C PRO A 23 21.47 -15.94 -27.80
N GLU A 24 20.96 -16.89 -28.59
CA GLU A 24 21.75 -17.93 -29.25
C GLU A 24 22.82 -17.36 -30.19
N ASN A 25 22.49 -16.24 -30.85
CA ASN A 25 23.42 -15.45 -31.63
C ASN A 25 23.81 -14.19 -30.85
N PRO A 26 25.00 -14.13 -30.22
CA PRO A 26 25.43 -12.94 -29.50
C PRO A 26 25.44 -11.74 -30.45
N THR A 27 24.50 -10.82 -30.20
CA THR A 27 24.41 -9.48 -30.79
C THR A 27 25.62 -8.64 -30.39
N PRO A 28 25.94 -7.53 -31.10
CA PRO A 28 27.19 -6.81 -30.87
C PRO A 28 27.39 -6.42 -29.40
N LEU A 29 28.63 -6.57 -28.95
CA LEU A 29 29.11 -5.97 -27.71
C LEU A 29 29.07 -4.45 -27.87
N GLU A 30 28.08 -3.82 -27.27
CA GLU A 30 27.89 -2.38 -27.32
C GLU A 30 27.42 -1.82 -25.97
N THR A 31 27.56 -0.51 -25.82
CA THR A 31 27.03 0.21 -24.68
C THR A 31 25.90 1.11 -25.14
N ILE A 32 24.71 0.90 -24.58
CA ILE A 32 23.55 1.75 -24.85
C ILE A 32 23.56 2.91 -23.86
N PHE A 33 23.48 4.13 -24.41
CA PHE A 33 23.27 5.34 -23.65
C PHE A 33 21.92 5.30 -22.91
N LEU A 34 21.94 5.53 -21.60
CA LEU A 34 20.75 5.76 -20.81
C LEU A 34 20.43 7.25 -20.73
N SER A 35 19.19 7.60 -21.04
CA SER A 35 18.70 8.96 -20.94
C SER A 35 18.64 9.42 -19.48
N ASN A 36 18.39 10.71 -19.29
CA ASN A 36 18.21 11.28 -17.96
C ASN A 36 16.95 10.75 -17.28
N ILE A 37 15.93 10.44 -18.08
CA ILE A 37 14.69 9.83 -17.60
C ILE A 37 14.97 8.40 -17.10
N ASP A 38 15.75 7.62 -17.84
CA ASP A 38 16.12 6.25 -17.46
C ASP A 38 16.88 6.20 -16.13
N GLN A 39 17.86 7.09 -15.96
CA GLN A 39 18.68 7.17 -14.76
C GLN A 39 17.86 7.52 -13.51
N ALA A 40 16.78 8.30 -13.69
CA ALA A 40 15.93 8.72 -12.57
C ALA A 40 15.04 7.59 -12.01
N VAL A 41 14.98 6.43 -12.68
CA VAL A 41 14.10 5.31 -12.33
C VAL A 41 14.84 3.96 -12.30
N ALA A 42 16.09 3.94 -11.81
CA ALA A 42 16.90 2.73 -11.72
C ALA A 42 16.50 1.79 -10.56
N PHE A 43 15.33 1.17 -10.64
CA PHE A 43 14.83 0.22 -9.66
C PHE A 43 14.09 -0.96 -10.32
N PRO A 44 14.03 -2.15 -9.69
CA PRO A 44 13.33 -3.30 -10.25
C PRO A 44 11.81 -3.19 -10.08
N VAL A 45 11.08 -3.53 -11.14
CA VAL A 45 9.63 -3.71 -11.16
C VAL A 45 9.32 -5.20 -11.21
N GLU A 46 8.40 -5.63 -10.36
CA GLU A 46 8.02 -7.02 -10.15
C GLU A 46 6.55 -7.21 -10.53
N THR A 47 6.27 -8.16 -11.43
CA THR A 47 4.91 -8.47 -11.88
C THR A 47 4.67 -9.98 -11.92
N VAL A 48 3.43 -10.40 -11.71
CA VAL A 48 3.01 -11.80 -11.80
C VAL A 48 1.70 -11.91 -12.56
N TYR A 49 1.60 -12.91 -13.43
CA TYR A 49 0.45 -13.18 -14.29
C TYR A 49 -0.01 -14.62 -14.06
N PHE A 50 -1.31 -14.81 -13.82
CA PHE A 50 -1.92 -16.10 -13.49
C PHE A 50 -2.83 -16.58 -14.62
N PHE A 51 -2.59 -17.81 -15.07
CA PHE A 51 -3.30 -18.45 -16.17
C PHE A 51 -4.04 -19.69 -15.68
N GLU A 52 -5.37 -19.65 -15.80
CA GLU A 52 -6.23 -20.78 -15.51
C GLU A 52 -6.27 -21.75 -16.68
N VAL A 53 -6.26 -23.04 -16.36
CA VAL A 53 -6.21 -24.13 -17.33
C VAL A 53 -7.36 -25.09 -17.05
N SER A 54 -8.10 -25.46 -18.09
CA SER A 54 -9.20 -26.41 -17.97
C SER A 54 -8.67 -27.80 -17.54
N PRO A 55 -9.44 -28.58 -16.75
CA PRO A 55 -8.99 -29.89 -16.27
C PRO A 55 -8.54 -30.87 -17.37
N CYS A 56 -9.18 -30.81 -18.54
CA CYS A 56 -8.81 -31.64 -19.70
C CYS A 56 -7.45 -31.29 -20.33
N ARG A 57 -6.87 -30.12 -19.99
CA ARG A 57 -5.61 -29.59 -20.55
C ARG A 57 -4.45 -29.59 -19.54
N ILE A 58 -4.61 -30.18 -18.36
CA ILE A 58 -3.57 -30.19 -17.30
C ILE A 58 -2.24 -30.82 -17.78
N SER A 59 -2.31 -31.86 -18.61
CA SER A 59 -1.11 -32.50 -19.19
C SER A 59 -0.38 -31.60 -20.18
N SER A 60 -1.08 -30.67 -20.84
CA SER A 60 -0.49 -29.76 -21.83
C SER A 60 0.38 -28.64 -21.23
N THR A 61 0.45 -28.57 -19.90
CA THR A 61 1.28 -27.58 -19.18
C THR A 61 2.56 -28.16 -18.59
N LEU A 62 2.83 -29.45 -18.79
CA LEU A 62 4.01 -30.10 -18.23
C LEU A 62 5.32 -29.55 -18.82
N ASP A 63 5.30 -29.10 -20.07
CA ASP A 63 6.46 -28.56 -20.79
C ASP A 63 6.47 -27.03 -20.85
N THR A 64 5.57 -26.35 -20.14
CA THR A 64 5.42 -24.88 -20.23
C THR A 64 6.72 -24.15 -19.91
N SER A 65 7.43 -24.53 -18.84
CA SER A 65 8.71 -23.90 -18.49
C SER A 65 9.73 -24.01 -19.61
N GLU A 66 9.86 -25.18 -20.23
CA GLU A 66 10.80 -25.39 -21.34
C GLU A 66 10.39 -24.61 -22.59
N ARG A 67 9.09 -24.55 -22.90
CA ARG A 67 8.56 -23.76 -24.02
C ARG A 67 8.83 -22.27 -23.84
N VAL A 68 8.62 -21.72 -22.64
CA VAL A 68 8.92 -20.31 -22.35
C VAL A 68 10.42 -20.07 -22.40
N LYS A 69 11.24 -20.98 -21.84
CA LYS A 69 12.70 -20.87 -21.85
C LYS A 69 13.24 -20.77 -23.29
N LYS A 70 12.79 -21.67 -24.17
CA LYS A 70 13.14 -21.66 -25.61
C LYS A 70 12.66 -20.39 -26.30
N ALA A 71 11.42 -19.98 -26.05
CA ALA A 71 10.89 -18.73 -26.60
C ALA A 71 11.73 -17.50 -26.20
N VAL A 72 12.24 -17.48 -24.97
CA VAL A 72 13.15 -16.42 -24.48
C VAL A 72 14.50 -16.51 -25.17
N SER A 73 15.16 -17.68 -25.17
CA SER A 73 16.53 -17.85 -25.67
C SER A 73 16.68 -17.74 -27.19
N GLU A 74 15.79 -18.41 -27.92
CA GLU A 74 15.92 -18.64 -29.36
C GLU A 74 15.30 -17.52 -30.18
N VAL A 75 14.36 -16.75 -29.61
CA VAL A 75 13.61 -15.75 -30.38
C VAL A 75 13.55 -14.39 -29.69
N LEU A 76 13.08 -14.30 -28.44
CA LEU A 76 12.84 -13.00 -27.78
C LEU A 76 14.14 -12.22 -27.57
N LEU A 77 15.20 -12.87 -27.05
CA LEU A 77 16.42 -12.15 -26.72
C LEU A 77 17.24 -11.73 -27.93
N ILE A 78 16.93 -12.20 -29.15
CA ILE A 78 17.63 -11.75 -30.36
C ILE A 78 17.40 -10.24 -30.59
N PRO A 79 16.16 -9.74 -30.70
CA PRO A 79 15.91 -8.30 -30.80
C PRO A 79 16.01 -7.57 -29.45
N TYR A 80 15.75 -8.24 -28.31
CA TYR A 80 15.81 -7.66 -26.95
C TYR A 80 17.12 -7.94 -26.21
N TYR A 81 18.23 -8.16 -26.91
CA TYR A 81 19.51 -8.59 -26.32
C TYR A 81 20.04 -7.67 -25.21
N PHE A 82 19.71 -6.39 -25.25
CA PHE A 82 20.12 -5.41 -24.24
C PHE A 82 19.61 -5.76 -22.84
N ILE A 83 18.54 -6.54 -22.72
CA ILE A 83 18.00 -7.04 -21.46
C ILE A 83 18.90 -8.12 -20.85
N ALA A 84 19.68 -8.83 -21.67
CA ALA A 84 20.70 -9.77 -21.22
C ALA A 84 22.02 -9.08 -20.81
N GLY A 85 22.10 -7.74 -20.88
CA GLY A 85 23.28 -6.95 -20.51
C GLY A 85 23.46 -6.74 -19.00
N ARG A 86 24.33 -5.80 -18.61
CA ARG A 86 24.53 -5.34 -17.22
C ARG A 86 24.59 -3.82 -17.15
N LEU A 87 24.08 -3.26 -16.07
CA LEU A 87 24.26 -1.83 -15.78
C LEU A 87 25.69 -1.61 -15.27
N ASN A 88 26.33 -0.57 -15.80
CA ASN A 88 27.66 -0.15 -15.41
C ASN A 88 27.63 1.34 -15.02
N LEU A 89 28.31 1.72 -13.94
CA LEU A 89 28.50 3.12 -13.60
C LEU A 89 29.82 3.59 -14.23
N ASN A 90 29.73 4.49 -15.19
CA ASN A 90 30.89 5.15 -15.76
C ASN A 90 31.38 6.23 -14.80
N LEU A 91 32.52 6.00 -14.15
CA LEU A 91 33.07 6.90 -13.13
C LEU A 91 33.62 8.22 -13.71
N GLU A 92 33.99 8.25 -14.99
CA GLU A 92 34.49 9.47 -15.65
C GLU A 92 33.35 10.44 -15.95
N THR A 93 32.22 9.92 -16.42
CA THR A 93 31.03 10.72 -16.76
C THR A 93 30.04 10.82 -15.60
N ASN A 94 30.20 9.99 -14.57
CA ASN A 94 29.26 9.80 -13.47
C ASN A 94 27.83 9.46 -13.96
N ARG A 95 27.73 8.60 -14.98
CA ARG A 95 26.47 8.16 -15.58
C ARG A 95 26.33 6.64 -15.55
N LEU A 96 25.08 6.17 -15.41
CA LEU A 96 24.76 4.77 -15.65
C LEU A 96 24.69 4.50 -17.16
N GLU A 97 25.24 3.37 -17.56
CA GLU A 97 25.28 2.88 -18.93
C GLU A 97 24.80 1.43 -18.97
N LEU A 98 24.16 1.02 -20.07
CA LEU A 98 23.73 -0.36 -20.27
C LEU A 98 24.73 -1.09 -21.16
N PHE A 99 25.58 -1.90 -20.56
CA PHE A 99 26.57 -2.70 -21.27
C PHE A 99 25.94 -4.00 -21.76
N CYS A 100 25.77 -4.13 -23.07
CA CYS A 100 25.17 -5.29 -23.72
C CYS A 100 26.21 -6.40 -23.88
N ASN A 101 26.56 -7.04 -22.77
CA ASN A 101 27.64 -8.04 -22.68
C ASN A 101 27.19 -9.50 -22.79
N ASN A 102 25.93 -9.72 -23.18
CA ASN A 102 25.33 -11.05 -23.33
C ASN A 102 25.40 -11.93 -22.07
N ALA A 103 25.49 -11.34 -20.87
CA ALA A 103 25.63 -12.07 -19.62
C ALA A 103 24.36 -12.82 -19.17
N GLY A 104 23.26 -12.67 -19.91
CA GLY A 104 22.07 -13.49 -19.79
C GLY A 104 21.02 -12.98 -18.80
N VAL A 105 19.80 -13.46 -19.03
CA VAL A 105 18.59 -13.29 -18.22
C VAL A 105 18.42 -14.52 -17.33
N SER A 106 18.01 -14.33 -16.08
CA SER A 106 17.79 -15.47 -15.18
C SER A 106 16.44 -16.13 -15.47
N PHE A 107 16.46 -17.43 -15.78
CA PHE A 107 15.28 -18.24 -15.99
C PHE A 107 15.13 -19.28 -14.89
N VAL A 108 13.93 -19.39 -14.33
CA VAL A 108 13.62 -20.31 -13.22
C VAL A 108 12.33 -21.05 -13.52
N SER A 109 12.40 -22.38 -13.55
CA SER A 109 11.21 -23.23 -13.51
C SER A 109 10.86 -23.51 -12.04
N ALA A 110 9.57 -23.58 -11.72
CA ALA A 110 9.10 -23.90 -10.39
C ALA A 110 7.80 -24.70 -10.44
N THR A 111 7.54 -25.45 -9.38
CA THR A 111 6.27 -26.13 -9.15
C THR A 111 5.68 -25.70 -7.82
N SER A 112 4.35 -25.65 -7.74
CA SER A 112 3.65 -25.39 -6.48
C SER A 112 2.75 -26.54 -6.10
N ARG A 113 2.77 -26.90 -4.80
CA ARG A 113 1.84 -27.87 -4.23
C ARG A 113 0.42 -27.31 -4.08
N LEU A 114 0.25 -25.99 -4.19
CA LEU A 114 -1.03 -25.30 -4.14
C LEU A 114 -1.67 -25.28 -5.54
N GLY A 115 -2.98 -25.09 -5.57
CA GLY A 115 -3.75 -24.73 -6.76
C GLY A 115 -4.02 -23.22 -6.80
N LEU A 116 -4.38 -22.68 -7.98
CA LEU A 116 -4.69 -21.26 -8.11
C LEU A 116 -5.87 -20.82 -7.22
N LYS A 117 -6.85 -21.70 -6.99
CA LYS A 117 -7.99 -21.43 -6.11
C LYS A 117 -7.60 -21.33 -4.64
N ASP A 118 -6.52 -22.00 -4.23
CA ASP A 118 -6.02 -21.94 -2.86
C ASP A 118 -5.43 -20.57 -2.54
N LEU A 119 -5.07 -19.77 -3.55
CA LEU A 119 -4.56 -18.41 -3.39
C LEU A 119 -5.67 -17.37 -3.10
N GLY A 120 -6.94 -17.76 -3.20
CA GLY A 120 -8.09 -16.88 -3.00
C GLY A 120 -8.27 -15.85 -4.13
N ASN A 121 -8.71 -14.65 -3.79
CA ASN A 121 -8.91 -13.58 -4.76
C ASN A 121 -7.56 -12.98 -5.20
N LEU A 122 -7.09 -13.39 -6.37
CA LEU A 122 -5.83 -12.94 -6.96
C LEU A 122 -5.75 -11.42 -7.22
N SER A 123 -6.90 -10.74 -7.29
CA SER A 123 -6.95 -9.28 -7.49
C SER A 123 -6.65 -8.49 -6.22
N LEU A 124 -6.67 -9.14 -5.06
CA LEU A 124 -6.27 -8.52 -3.81
C LEU A 124 -4.74 -8.44 -3.72
N PRO A 125 -4.20 -7.35 -3.18
CA PRO A 125 -2.80 -7.29 -2.81
C PRO A 125 -2.40 -8.48 -1.91
N ASN A 126 -1.52 -9.36 -2.40
CA ASN A 126 -0.90 -10.42 -1.60
C ASN A 126 0.64 -10.28 -1.55
N SER A 127 1.17 -10.06 -0.36
CA SER A 127 2.62 -9.89 -0.13
C SER A 127 3.41 -11.16 -0.42
N SER A 128 2.80 -12.34 -0.27
CA SER A 128 3.45 -13.64 -0.47
C SER A 128 3.69 -14.00 -1.94
N PHE A 129 3.11 -13.26 -2.89
CA PHE A 129 3.35 -13.50 -4.33
C PHE A 129 4.82 -13.32 -4.74
N HIS A 130 5.65 -12.69 -3.91
CA HIS A 130 7.09 -12.65 -4.14
C HIS A 130 7.76 -14.04 -4.17
N HIS A 131 7.16 -15.07 -3.56
CA HIS A 131 7.67 -16.44 -3.65
C HIS A 131 7.59 -17.00 -5.09
N LEU A 132 6.68 -16.48 -5.92
CA LEU A 132 6.54 -16.78 -7.34
C LEU A 132 7.57 -16.04 -8.21
N LEU A 133 8.37 -15.16 -7.60
CA LEU A 133 9.48 -14.47 -8.24
C LEU A 133 10.82 -15.06 -7.81
N HIS A 134 11.84 -14.91 -8.65
CA HIS A 134 13.21 -15.18 -8.27
C HIS A 134 13.87 -13.90 -7.74
N ARG A 135 14.75 -14.01 -6.73
CA ARG A 135 15.41 -12.88 -6.04
C ARG A 135 16.82 -13.31 -5.59
N PRO A 136 17.77 -13.62 -6.50
CA PRO A 136 19.05 -14.22 -6.17
C PRO A 136 20.08 -13.19 -5.67
N GLY A 137 19.72 -12.36 -4.69
CA GLY A 137 20.58 -11.24 -4.28
C GLY A 137 20.76 -10.21 -5.41
N ARG A 138 20.96 -8.94 -5.03
CA ARG A 138 20.76 -7.85 -6.00
C ARG A 138 21.94 -7.68 -6.95
N PHE A 139 21.60 -7.31 -8.19
CA PHE A 139 22.49 -6.83 -9.25
C PHE A 139 23.21 -7.87 -10.13
N LYS A 140 22.90 -9.17 -10.02
CA LYS A 140 23.50 -10.15 -10.93
C LYS A 140 22.84 -10.24 -12.31
N SER A 141 21.57 -9.87 -12.45
CA SER A 141 20.83 -9.92 -13.72
C SER A 141 19.84 -8.74 -13.82
N LEU A 142 19.53 -8.31 -15.05
CA LEU A 142 18.65 -7.17 -15.33
C LEU A 142 17.19 -7.57 -15.56
N ALA A 143 16.96 -8.83 -15.91
CA ALA A 143 15.63 -9.40 -16.02
C ALA A 143 15.59 -10.83 -15.50
N GLU A 144 14.43 -11.22 -15.00
CA GLU A 144 14.16 -12.58 -14.53
C GLU A 144 12.77 -13.02 -15.00
N THR A 145 12.66 -14.29 -15.41
CA THR A 145 11.39 -14.88 -15.91
C THR A 145 11.12 -16.22 -15.22
N PRO A 146 10.62 -16.20 -13.97
CA PRO A 146 10.17 -17.40 -13.29
C PRO A 146 8.83 -17.91 -13.85
N VAL A 147 8.74 -19.22 -14.08
CA VAL A 147 7.53 -19.92 -14.50
C VAL A 147 7.17 -20.93 -13.42
N THR A 148 6.00 -20.79 -12.80
CA THR A 148 5.51 -21.70 -11.76
C THR A 148 4.29 -22.46 -12.24
N ARG A 149 4.35 -23.80 -12.18
CA ARG A 149 3.20 -24.68 -12.44
C ARG A 149 2.53 -25.12 -11.14
N PHE A 150 1.23 -24.87 -11.01
CA PHE A 150 0.43 -25.24 -9.84
C PHE A 150 -0.08 -26.69 -9.94
N ASN A 151 -0.47 -27.28 -8.80
CA ASN A 151 -0.96 -28.66 -8.73
C ASN A 151 -2.21 -28.90 -9.62
N CYS A 152 -3.00 -27.84 -9.82
CA CYS A 152 -4.23 -27.85 -10.60
C CYS A 152 -3.98 -27.69 -12.11
N GLY A 153 -2.71 -27.66 -12.53
CA GLY A 153 -2.28 -27.41 -13.90
C GLY A 153 -2.25 -25.94 -14.31
N GLY A 154 -2.73 -25.03 -13.45
CA GLY A 154 -2.62 -23.58 -13.64
C GLY A 154 -1.16 -23.12 -13.64
N ILE A 155 -0.89 -21.95 -14.21
CA ILE A 155 0.46 -21.42 -14.38
C ILE A 155 0.52 -19.99 -13.84
N SER A 156 1.64 -19.62 -13.22
CA SER A 156 2.02 -18.22 -13.10
C SER A 156 3.33 -17.94 -13.83
N ILE A 157 3.39 -16.80 -14.52
CA ILE A 157 4.61 -16.27 -15.11
C ILE A 157 4.93 -14.97 -14.39
N GLY A 158 6.09 -14.92 -13.75
CA GLY A 158 6.62 -13.71 -13.13
C GLY A 158 7.60 -13.00 -14.04
N PHE A 159 7.64 -11.68 -13.94
CA PHE A 159 8.68 -10.87 -14.58
C PHE A 159 9.28 -9.91 -13.55
N MET A 160 10.61 -9.91 -13.49
CA MET A 160 11.36 -8.85 -12.85
C MET A 160 12.13 -8.09 -13.93
N THR A 161 11.96 -6.78 -14.00
CA THR A 161 12.64 -5.93 -15.00
C THR A 161 13.16 -4.66 -14.34
N ASN A 162 14.38 -4.23 -14.63
CA ASN A 162 14.85 -2.92 -14.16
C ASN A 162 14.18 -1.79 -14.93
N HIS A 163 13.50 -0.88 -14.22
CA HIS A 163 12.74 0.21 -14.79
C HIS A 163 13.63 1.22 -15.52
N CYS A 164 14.95 1.30 -15.28
CA CYS A 164 15.83 2.14 -16.11
C CYS A 164 15.96 1.63 -17.56
N ILE A 165 15.61 0.37 -17.83
CA ILE A 165 15.78 -0.23 -19.15
C ILE A 165 14.50 -0.09 -19.96
N ILE A 166 13.33 -0.31 -19.36
CA ILE A 166 12.05 -0.30 -20.09
C ILE A 166 10.95 0.31 -19.23
N ASP A 167 10.12 1.15 -19.84
CA ASP A 167 8.87 1.60 -19.22
C ASP A 167 7.76 0.56 -19.39
N GLY A 168 6.61 0.78 -18.73
CA GLY A 168 5.47 -0.14 -18.77
C GLY A 168 4.92 -0.42 -20.18
N LYS A 169 4.99 0.55 -21.11
CA LYS A 169 4.55 0.35 -22.50
C LYS A 169 5.49 -0.61 -23.23
N SER A 170 6.80 -0.34 -23.17
CA SER A 170 7.83 -1.18 -23.78
C SER A 170 7.84 -2.59 -23.17
N ALA A 171 7.66 -2.70 -21.85
CA ALA A 171 7.55 -3.98 -21.15
C ALA A 171 6.31 -4.77 -21.58
N SER A 172 5.15 -4.11 -21.71
CA SER A 172 3.93 -4.77 -22.19
C SER A 172 4.08 -5.28 -23.62
N GLU A 173 4.72 -4.52 -24.52
CA GLU A 173 4.99 -4.95 -25.89
C GLU A 173 5.94 -6.16 -25.92
N MET A 174 6.97 -6.17 -25.06
CA MET A 174 7.87 -7.31 -24.91
C MET A 174 7.15 -8.56 -24.40
N PHE A 175 6.27 -8.43 -23.40
CA PHE A 175 5.49 -9.56 -22.88
C PHE A 175 4.53 -10.11 -23.94
N GLN A 176 3.91 -9.23 -24.73
CA GLN A 176 3.05 -9.60 -25.86
C GLN A 176 3.84 -10.35 -26.95
N ASN A 177 5.07 -9.89 -27.24
CA ASN A 177 5.98 -10.60 -28.14
C ASN A 177 6.33 -12.00 -27.61
N LEU A 178 6.69 -12.13 -26.32
CA LEU A 178 6.97 -13.44 -25.72
C LEU A 178 5.75 -14.37 -25.78
N ALA A 179 4.58 -13.86 -25.46
CA ALA A 179 3.32 -14.60 -25.54
C ALA A 179 3.05 -15.09 -26.97
N SER A 180 3.25 -14.25 -27.97
CA SER A 180 3.14 -14.58 -29.40
C SER A 180 4.10 -15.69 -29.83
N ILE A 181 5.37 -15.61 -29.40
CA ILE A 181 6.37 -16.64 -29.66
C ILE A 181 5.96 -17.98 -29.03
N CYS A 182 5.43 -17.97 -27.80
CA CYS A 182 4.98 -19.20 -27.12
C CYS A 182 3.81 -19.91 -27.81
N ARG A 183 3.02 -19.17 -28.60
CA ARG A 183 1.96 -19.69 -29.48
C ARG A 183 2.46 -20.16 -30.85
N GLY A 184 3.74 -19.94 -31.17
CA GLY A 184 4.33 -20.28 -32.46
C GLY A 184 4.06 -19.23 -33.56
N GLU A 185 3.58 -18.05 -33.19
CA GLU A 185 3.24 -16.97 -34.14
C GLU A 185 4.43 -16.06 -34.47
N GLY A 186 5.56 -16.24 -33.78
CA GLY A 186 6.74 -15.37 -33.90
C GLY A 186 6.55 -14.03 -33.18
N LEU A 187 7.40 -13.04 -33.51
CA LEU A 187 7.31 -11.69 -32.96
C LEU A 187 6.08 -10.98 -33.52
N LYS A 188 5.28 -10.39 -32.64
CA LYS A 188 4.13 -9.55 -33.01
C LYS A 188 4.58 -8.16 -33.50
N ASN A 189 5.60 -7.60 -32.83
CA ASN A 189 6.21 -6.31 -33.15
C ASN A 189 7.71 -6.50 -33.44
N TYR A 190 8.13 -6.12 -34.65
CA TYR A 190 9.52 -6.29 -35.12
C TYR A 190 10.39 -5.03 -35.00
N VAL A 191 9.77 -3.86 -34.85
CA VAL A 191 10.48 -2.58 -34.79
C VAL A 191 10.84 -2.27 -33.34
N LEU A 192 12.12 -2.31 -33.01
CA LEU A 192 12.65 -1.87 -31.72
C LEU A 192 13.64 -0.73 -31.93
N TYR A 193 13.38 0.40 -31.29
CA TYR A 193 14.22 1.59 -31.35
C TYR A 193 14.87 1.83 -30.00
N LYS A 194 16.12 1.35 -29.86
CA LYS A 194 16.89 1.37 -28.60
C LYS A 194 17.70 2.64 -28.35
N ASP A 195 17.89 3.48 -29.38
CA ASP A 195 18.69 4.70 -29.27
C ASP A 195 17.96 5.77 -28.45
N ARG A 196 18.54 6.13 -27.30
CA ARG A 196 17.92 7.09 -26.37
C ARG A 196 18.45 8.52 -26.55
N THR A 197 19.34 8.75 -27.50
CA THR A 197 19.97 10.06 -27.72
C THR A 197 19.00 11.13 -28.22
N CYS A 198 17.83 10.74 -28.74
CA CYS A 198 16.74 11.64 -29.13
C CYS A 198 16.16 12.44 -27.94
N ILE A 199 16.31 11.93 -26.72
CA ILE A 199 15.90 12.56 -25.45
C ILE A 199 17.09 12.84 -24.52
N ARG A 200 18.27 13.10 -25.11
CA ARG A 200 19.43 13.60 -24.36
C ARG A 200 19.21 15.03 -23.87
N ALA A 201 19.88 15.39 -22.77
CA ALA A 201 19.93 16.77 -22.29
C ALA A 201 20.61 17.70 -23.31
N ARG A 202 20.18 18.97 -23.33
CA ARG A 202 20.79 20.02 -24.14
C ARG A 202 22.16 20.39 -23.59
N ASN A 203 23.02 20.94 -24.45
CA ASN A 203 24.32 21.47 -24.05
C ASN A 203 24.45 22.94 -24.53
N PRO A 204 24.44 23.94 -23.62
CA PRO A 204 24.25 23.80 -22.18
C PRO A 204 22.79 23.41 -21.81
N PRO A 205 22.56 22.80 -20.62
CA PRO A 205 21.22 22.55 -20.11
C PRO A 205 20.42 23.86 -19.95
N GLN A 206 19.13 23.83 -20.31
CA GLN A 206 18.22 24.99 -20.24
C GLN A 206 16.96 24.65 -19.41
N ILE A 207 16.99 24.99 -18.13
CA ILE A 207 15.86 24.76 -17.23
C ILE A 207 14.91 25.97 -17.31
N LYS A 208 13.74 25.81 -17.94
CA LYS A 208 12.76 26.88 -18.15
C LYS A 208 11.60 26.87 -17.16
N TYR A 209 11.38 25.75 -16.48
CA TYR A 209 10.26 25.58 -15.54
C TYR A 209 10.74 25.17 -14.15
N PRO A 210 9.99 25.53 -13.09
CA PRO A 210 10.18 24.95 -11.78
C PRO A 210 9.69 23.50 -11.79
N HIS A 211 10.57 22.57 -11.46
CA HIS A 211 10.27 21.14 -11.39
C HIS A 211 10.07 20.72 -9.94
N LYS A 212 8.82 20.79 -9.45
CA LYS A 212 8.45 20.45 -8.06
C LYS A 212 8.17 18.96 -7.87
N GLU A 213 8.03 18.25 -8.97
CA GLU A 213 7.77 16.83 -9.05
C GLU A 213 9.04 15.98 -8.90
N TYR A 214 10.20 16.63 -8.79
CA TYR A 214 11.50 16.00 -8.57
C TYR A 214 12.19 16.62 -7.34
N ILE A 215 13.00 15.81 -6.65
CA ILE A 215 13.89 16.28 -5.56
C ILE A 215 15.35 16.08 -5.96
N LYS A 216 16.23 16.97 -5.51
CA LYS A 216 17.66 16.93 -5.87
C LYS A 216 18.38 15.79 -5.14
N LEU A 217 19.39 15.20 -5.77
CA LEU A 217 20.17 14.11 -5.16
C LEU A 217 20.92 14.52 -3.88
N THR A 218 21.26 15.79 -3.73
CA THR A 218 21.95 16.29 -2.53
C THR A 218 21.02 16.46 -1.32
N GLU A 219 19.75 16.79 -1.56
CA GLU A 219 18.70 16.98 -0.55
C GLU A 219 18.16 15.63 -0.01
N ILE A 220 18.48 14.55 -0.70
CA ILE A 220 18.10 13.18 -0.37
C ILE A 220 18.83 12.63 0.85
N SER A 221 20.06 13.07 1.12
CA SER A 221 20.84 12.59 2.27
C SER A 221 20.17 12.87 3.61
N SER A 222 19.24 13.84 3.65
CA SER A 222 18.39 14.18 4.80
C SER A 222 16.92 13.73 4.67
N LEU A 223 16.52 13.19 3.51
CA LEU A 223 15.14 12.80 3.17
C LEU A 223 15.15 11.41 2.52
N SER A 224 15.07 10.36 3.33
CA SER A 224 14.92 9.00 2.83
C SER A 224 13.54 8.86 2.18
N SER A 225 13.47 8.88 0.85
CA SER A 225 12.29 8.46 0.11
C SER A 225 12.63 7.28 -0.79
N SER A 226 11.59 6.56 -1.21
CA SER A 226 11.65 5.31 -1.97
C SER A 226 12.52 5.39 -3.24
N PHE A 227 12.75 6.57 -3.80
CA PHE A 227 13.45 6.72 -5.07
C PHE A 227 14.95 7.08 -4.95
N THR A 228 15.50 7.21 -3.72
CA THR A 228 16.64 8.11 -3.50
C THR A 228 17.94 7.50 -2.97
N SER A 229 18.01 6.24 -2.56
CA SER A 229 19.19 5.75 -1.81
C SER A 229 20.17 4.94 -2.68
N PRO A 230 21.21 5.55 -3.28
CA PRO A 230 22.21 4.84 -4.09
C PRO A 230 23.10 3.88 -3.28
N ASN A 231 23.22 4.09 -1.96
CA ASN A 231 24.08 3.30 -1.07
C ASN A 231 23.32 2.28 -0.18
N GLN A 232 22.00 2.14 -0.33
CA GLN A 232 21.25 1.10 0.39
C GLN A 232 21.05 -0.13 -0.49
N THR A 233 21.74 -1.20 -0.11
CA THR A 233 21.55 -2.57 -0.61
C THR A 233 20.32 -3.24 0.05
N SER A 234 19.11 -2.64 0.05
CA SER A 234 17.87 -3.32 0.53
C SER A 234 16.52 -2.71 0.01
N PRO A 235 15.42 -3.51 -0.12
CA PRO A 235 14.34 -3.57 -1.13
C PRO A 235 14.48 -3.07 -2.58
N SER A 236 13.70 -3.60 -3.53
CA SER A 236 13.02 -2.66 -4.43
C SER A 236 12.34 -1.62 -3.53
N PRO A 237 12.25 -0.33 -3.89
CA PRO A 237 11.46 0.67 -3.16
C PRO A 237 9.99 0.25 -2.88
N LEU A 238 9.61 -0.80 -3.58
CA LEU A 238 8.41 -1.60 -3.57
C LEU A 238 8.46 -2.76 -2.56
N THR A 239 9.12 -2.64 -1.41
CA THR A 239 9.04 -3.67 -0.34
C THR A 239 8.38 -3.15 0.91
N PHE A 240 7.57 -4.05 1.46
CA PHE A 240 6.70 -3.90 2.60
C PHE A 240 7.26 -2.98 3.67
N SER A 241 6.55 -1.88 3.89
CA SER A 241 6.40 -1.38 5.23
C SER A 241 5.23 -2.12 5.86
N ASP A 242 5.44 -2.83 6.97
CA ASP A 242 4.36 -3.40 7.79
C ASP A 242 3.43 -2.31 8.37
N LYS A 243 3.76 -1.05 8.12
CA LYS A 243 3.04 0.12 8.59
C LYS A 243 1.74 0.39 7.85
N TYR A 244 1.39 -0.31 6.76
CA TYR A 244 0.24 0.09 5.92
C TYR A 244 -0.57 -1.09 5.39
N THR A 245 -1.90 -0.97 5.47
CA THR A 245 -2.85 -1.92 4.89
C THR A 245 -3.24 -1.45 3.49
N HIS A 246 -2.98 -2.27 2.48
CA HIS A 246 -3.41 -1.98 1.12
C HIS A 246 -4.88 -2.38 0.95
N LYS A 247 -5.68 -1.45 0.42
CA LYS A 247 -7.09 -1.71 0.09
C LYS A 247 -7.28 -1.65 -1.42
N LEU A 248 -8.19 -2.49 -1.92
CA LEU A 248 -8.65 -2.50 -3.30
C LEU A 248 -10.04 -1.84 -3.36
N PHE A 249 -10.19 -0.85 -4.24
CA PHE A 249 -11.48 -0.25 -4.57
C PHE A 249 -11.79 -0.43 -6.05
N SER A 250 -12.89 -1.12 -6.36
CA SER A 250 -13.32 -1.36 -7.74
C SER A 250 -14.25 -0.25 -8.23
N PHE A 251 -13.90 0.37 -9.35
CA PHE A 251 -14.71 1.37 -10.04
C PHE A 251 -15.27 0.77 -11.33
N THR A 252 -16.58 0.52 -11.32
CA THR A 252 -17.29 -0.01 -12.50
C THR A 252 -17.40 1.05 -13.60
N PRO A 253 -17.65 0.65 -14.86
CA PRO A 253 -17.89 1.58 -15.96
C PRO A 253 -18.98 2.63 -15.66
N ASN A 254 -20.07 2.23 -14.97
CA ASN A 254 -21.15 3.14 -14.58
C ASN A 254 -20.70 4.17 -13.53
N MET A 255 -19.85 3.77 -12.57
CA MET A 255 -19.26 4.69 -11.60
C MET A 255 -18.33 5.68 -12.29
N LEU A 256 -17.52 5.22 -13.26
CA LEU A 256 -16.65 6.08 -14.06
C LEU A 256 -17.45 7.08 -14.92
N SER A 257 -18.56 6.65 -15.53
CA SER A 257 -19.49 7.55 -16.24
C SER A 257 -20.06 8.60 -15.30
N SER A 258 -20.55 8.17 -14.14
CA SER A 258 -21.10 9.08 -13.12
C SER A 258 -20.09 10.12 -12.64
N LEU A 259 -18.81 9.76 -12.52
CA LEU A 259 -17.73 10.71 -12.20
C LEU A 259 -17.51 11.72 -13.33
N LYS A 260 -17.56 11.30 -14.60
CA LYS A 260 -17.45 12.21 -15.75
C LYS A 260 -18.63 13.17 -15.82
N ASP A 261 -19.84 12.70 -15.57
CA ASP A 261 -21.04 13.53 -15.57
C ASP A 261 -20.95 14.62 -14.48
N LYS A 262 -20.47 14.25 -13.28
CA LYS A 262 -20.20 15.19 -12.18
C LYS A 262 -19.11 16.22 -12.49
N ALA A 263 -18.21 15.95 -13.44
CA ALA A 263 -17.19 16.91 -13.84
C ALA A 263 -17.79 18.12 -14.58
N MET A 264 -19.02 17.98 -15.13
CA MET A 264 -19.74 19.02 -15.89
C MET A 264 -18.95 19.58 -17.08
N ALA A 265 -17.91 18.88 -17.52
CA ALA A 265 -17.04 19.22 -18.61
C ALA A 265 -16.45 17.94 -19.22
N LYS A 266 -16.05 18.00 -20.49
CA LYS A 266 -15.40 16.86 -21.16
C LYS A 266 -14.08 16.51 -20.47
N CYS A 267 -14.02 15.34 -19.85
CA CYS A 267 -12.82 14.80 -19.23
C CYS A 267 -12.64 13.30 -19.52
N SER A 268 -11.40 12.83 -19.41
CA SER A 268 -11.05 11.41 -19.51
C SER A 268 -11.36 10.66 -18.22
N SER A 269 -11.48 9.33 -18.30
CA SER A 269 -11.63 8.49 -17.10
C SER A 269 -10.46 8.67 -16.12
N PHE A 270 -9.24 8.90 -16.64
CA PHE A 270 -8.05 9.19 -15.84
C PHE A 270 -8.23 10.48 -15.03
N GLU A 271 -8.62 11.58 -15.66
CA GLU A 271 -8.81 12.85 -14.94
C GLU A 271 -9.92 12.74 -13.89
N ALA A 272 -11.04 12.09 -14.23
CA ALA A 272 -12.16 11.94 -13.32
C ALA A 272 -11.80 11.08 -12.09
N ILE A 273 -11.20 9.90 -12.30
CA ILE A 273 -10.85 9.02 -11.18
C ILE A 273 -9.73 9.61 -10.32
N VAL A 274 -8.70 10.20 -10.92
CA VAL A 274 -7.59 10.79 -10.16
C VAL A 274 -8.03 12.04 -9.41
N ALA A 275 -8.87 12.89 -10.00
CA ALA A 275 -9.46 14.03 -9.27
C ALA A 275 -10.31 13.56 -8.08
N HIS A 276 -11.05 12.46 -8.24
CA HIS A 276 -11.86 11.88 -7.16
C HIS A 276 -10.97 11.36 -6.03
N LEU A 277 -9.94 10.58 -6.38
CA LEU A 277 -8.97 10.04 -5.43
C LEU A 277 -8.18 11.14 -4.73
N TRP A 278 -7.75 12.17 -5.45
CA TRP A 278 -7.04 13.31 -4.90
C TRP A 278 -7.90 14.02 -3.86
N ARG A 279 -9.13 14.39 -4.22
CA ARG A 279 -10.07 15.03 -3.27
C ARG A 279 -10.37 14.17 -2.05
N ALA A 280 -10.62 12.87 -2.26
CA ALA A 280 -10.93 11.94 -1.17
C ALA A 280 -9.74 11.74 -0.22
N ARG A 281 -8.54 11.55 -0.77
CA ARG A 281 -7.32 11.39 0.03
C ARG A 281 -6.96 12.69 0.74
N THR A 282 -7.10 13.85 0.10
CA THR A 282 -6.88 15.15 0.75
C THR A 282 -7.74 15.29 2.01
N LYS A 283 -9.05 14.97 1.92
CA LYS A 283 -9.96 14.97 3.08
C LYS A 283 -9.56 14.01 4.20
N ALA A 284 -8.94 12.88 3.85
CA ALA A 284 -8.61 11.84 4.81
C ALA A 284 -7.25 12.03 5.49
N VAL A 285 -6.38 12.88 4.94
CA VAL A 285 -4.96 12.92 5.30
C VAL A 285 -4.47 14.31 5.72
N PHE A 286 -5.20 15.37 5.35
CA PHE A 286 -4.83 16.75 5.69
C PHE A 286 -5.84 17.34 6.69
N ASP A 287 -5.33 17.84 7.81
CA ASP A 287 -6.11 18.53 8.84
C ASP A 287 -6.10 20.05 8.67
N ASP A 288 -5.00 20.60 8.14
CA ASP A 288 -4.82 22.04 7.93
C ASP A 288 -5.39 22.47 6.55
N PRO A 289 -6.42 23.34 6.52
CA PRO A 289 -7.01 23.83 5.28
C PRO A 289 -6.07 24.70 4.43
N ASP A 290 -5.04 25.31 5.02
CA ASP A 290 -4.09 26.19 4.35
C ASP A 290 -2.89 25.46 3.75
N GLU A 291 -2.69 24.19 4.07
CA GLU A 291 -1.69 23.34 3.44
C GLU A 291 -1.98 23.11 1.94
N PHE A 292 -0.94 22.66 1.22
CA PHE A 292 -1.04 22.29 -0.19
C PHE A 292 -0.98 20.78 -0.36
N SER A 293 -2.01 20.23 -0.99
CA SER A 293 -2.01 18.84 -1.43
C SER A 293 -1.56 18.74 -2.89
N THR A 294 -0.76 17.73 -3.20
CA THR A 294 -0.19 17.48 -4.52
C THR A 294 -0.40 16.02 -4.91
N VAL A 295 -0.82 15.80 -6.15
CA VAL A 295 -0.87 14.48 -6.79
C VAL A 295 0.11 14.46 -7.96
N LEU A 296 0.96 13.43 -7.99
CA LEU A 296 1.91 13.18 -9.05
C LEU A 296 1.40 12.04 -9.93
N PHE A 297 1.76 12.04 -11.21
CA PHE A 297 1.38 10.97 -12.13
C PHE A 297 2.29 10.87 -13.34
N ALA A 298 2.36 9.66 -13.90
CA ALA A 298 3.11 9.34 -15.10
C ALA A 298 2.45 9.91 -16.38
N VAL A 299 3.26 10.50 -17.26
CA VAL A 299 2.82 11.00 -18.59
C VAL A 299 3.72 10.43 -19.68
N ASP A 300 3.13 9.71 -20.65
CA ASP A 300 3.81 9.27 -21.87
C ASP A 300 4.16 10.48 -22.74
N ILE A 301 5.44 10.61 -23.07
CA ILE A 301 5.99 11.73 -23.85
C ILE A 301 6.28 11.39 -25.31
N ARG A 302 6.05 10.13 -25.76
CA ARG A 302 6.39 9.68 -27.13
C ARG A 302 5.83 10.60 -28.20
N SER A 303 4.59 11.04 -28.05
CA SER A 303 3.93 11.97 -28.99
C SER A 303 4.03 13.46 -28.60
N LYS A 304 4.69 13.77 -27.48
CA LYS A 304 4.77 15.14 -26.94
C LYS A 304 6.07 15.84 -27.25
N VAL A 305 7.15 15.10 -27.47
CA VAL A 305 8.43 15.66 -27.93
C VAL A 305 8.39 15.98 -29.42
N SER A 306 9.20 16.94 -29.83
CA SER A 306 9.35 17.34 -31.23
C SER A 306 10.79 17.13 -31.71
N PRO A 307 11.03 16.34 -32.77
CA PRO A 307 10.05 15.45 -33.42
C PRO A 307 9.56 14.34 -32.46
N PRO A 308 8.40 13.71 -32.72
CA PRO A 308 7.92 12.58 -31.94
C PRO A 308 8.94 11.44 -31.86
N LEU A 309 8.90 10.66 -30.79
CA LEU A 309 9.77 9.50 -30.66
C LEU A 309 9.42 8.45 -31.73
N PRO A 310 10.44 7.76 -32.28
CA PRO A 310 10.22 6.73 -33.29
C PRO A 310 9.30 5.62 -32.81
N ASP A 311 8.56 5.03 -33.74
CA ASP A 311 7.79 3.83 -33.48
C ASP A 311 8.71 2.71 -32.96
N GLY A 312 8.24 1.98 -31.96
CA GLY A 312 9.02 0.94 -31.30
C GLY A 312 10.09 1.46 -30.33
N PHE A 313 10.08 2.74 -29.93
CA PHE A 313 10.99 3.26 -28.89
C PHE A 313 11.01 2.39 -27.63
N THR A 314 12.14 1.70 -27.41
CA THR A 314 12.40 0.82 -26.28
C THR A 314 13.22 1.54 -25.23
N GLY A 315 12.56 2.05 -24.20
CA GLY A 315 13.19 2.78 -23.10
C GLY A 315 12.17 3.50 -22.24
N ASN A 316 12.61 4.37 -21.33
CA ASN A 316 11.67 5.24 -20.62
C ASN A 316 11.35 6.47 -21.46
N ALA A 317 10.08 6.57 -21.87
CA ALA A 317 9.51 7.77 -22.45
C ALA A 317 8.30 8.22 -21.62
N VAL A 318 8.49 8.21 -20.30
CA VAL A 318 7.49 8.64 -19.32
C VAL A 318 8.17 9.61 -18.37
N ILE A 319 7.58 10.80 -18.21
CA ILE A 319 8.00 11.74 -17.16
C ILE A 319 6.92 11.84 -16.08
N THR A 320 7.30 12.44 -14.96
CA THR A 320 6.34 12.76 -13.91
C THR A 320 5.73 14.13 -14.17
N ALA A 321 4.42 14.23 -14.02
CA ALA A 321 3.68 15.47 -13.95
C ALA A 321 3.01 15.59 -12.58
N PHE A 322 2.52 16.79 -12.25
CA PHE A 322 1.87 17.02 -10.96
C PHE A 322 0.75 18.08 -11.05
N ALA A 323 -0.23 17.95 -10.16
CA ALA A 323 -1.21 18.96 -9.84
C ALA A 323 -1.13 19.30 -8.34
N THR A 324 -1.20 20.59 -8.01
CA THR A 324 -1.13 21.10 -6.64
C THR A 324 -2.24 22.11 -6.41
N ALA A 325 -2.92 22.04 -5.27
CA ALA A 325 -3.92 23.00 -4.84
C ALA A 325 -3.97 23.07 -3.31
N LYS A 326 -4.53 24.16 -2.77
CA LYS A 326 -4.79 24.25 -1.33
C LYS A 326 -5.80 23.19 -0.89
N VAL A 327 -5.65 22.68 0.33
CA VAL A 327 -6.55 21.70 0.92
C VAL A 327 -7.99 22.22 0.93
N VAL A 328 -8.23 23.44 1.40
CA VAL A 328 -9.56 24.07 1.41
C VAL A 328 -10.20 24.11 0.02
N ASP A 329 -9.42 24.43 -1.01
CA ASP A 329 -9.91 24.52 -2.38
C ASP A 329 -10.35 23.15 -2.92
N LEU A 330 -9.59 22.10 -2.64
CA LEU A 330 -9.94 20.73 -3.06
C LEU A 330 -11.18 20.23 -2.32
N VAL A 331 -11.33 20.59 -1.06
CA VAL A 331 -12.43 20.15 -0.19
C VAL A 331 -13.74 20.87 -0.52
N GLU A 332 -13.71 22.19 -0.66
CA GLU A 332 -14.90 23.04 -0.74
C GLU A 332 -15.35 23.34 -2.18
N LYS A 333 -14.41 23.50 -3.14
CA LYS A 333 -14.79 23.84 -4.52
C LYS A 333 -15.51 22.66 -5.20
N PRO A 334 -16.29 22.93 -6.26
CA PRO A 334 -16.97 21.90 -7.04
C PRO A 334 -15.98 20.86 -7.59
N PHE A 335 -16.44 19.63 -7.79
CA PHE A 335 -15.59 18.54 -8.32
C PHE A 335 -14.93 18.89 -9.67
N SER A 336 -15.61 19.70 -10.49
CA SER A 336 -15.08 20.25 -11.74
C SER A 336 -13.77 21.03 -11.56
N TYR A 337 -13.54 21.65 -10.39
CA TYR A 337 -12.27 22.31 -10.07
C TYR A 337 -11.12 21.30 -10.02
N CYS A 338 -11.28 20.18 -9.29
CA CYS A 338 -10.27 19.13 -9.21
C CYS A 338 -9.96 18.54 -10.59
N VAL A 339 -11.00 18.30 -11.40
CA VAL A 339 -10.85 17.79 -12.77
C VAL A 339 -10.12 18.79 -13.67
N LYS A 340 -10.43 20.09 -13.55
CA LYS A 340 -9.73 21.16 -14.28
C LYS A 340 -8.24 21.19 -13.93
N MET A 341 -7.89 21.09 -12.64
CA MET A 341 -6.49 21.05 -12.19
C MET A 341 -5.73 19.85 -12.78
N MET A 342 -6.36 18.66 -12.81
CA MET A 342 -5.78 17.47 -13.45
C MET A 342 -5.56 17.66 -14.96
N LYS A 343 -6.51 18.28 -15.64
CA LYS A 343 -6.42 18.58 -17.07
C LYS A 343 -5.27 19.53 -17.37
N GLU A 344 -5.20 20.65 -16.66
CA GLU A 344 -4.13 21.64 -16.80
C GLU A 344 -2.75 21.04 -16.49
N ALA A 345 -2.65 20.19 -15.46
CA ALA A 345 -1.41 19.49 -15.13
C ALA A 345 -0.91 18.59 -16.27
N ARG A 346 -1.80 17.86 -16.94
CA ARG A 346 -1.45 17.01 -18.08
C ARG A 346 -1.11 17.83 -19.33
N GLU A 347 -1.84 18.92 -19.56
CA GLU A 347 -1.64 19.80 -20.72
C GLU A 347 -0.34 20.63 -20.61
N ARG A 348 0.12 20.93 -19.40
CA ARG A 348 1.42 21.59 -19.13
C ARG A 348 2.61 20.82 -19.70
N VAL A 349 2.51 19.50 -19.85
CA VAL A 349 3.58 18.66 -20.37
C VAL A 349 3.68 18.82 -21.90
N THR A 350 4.37 19.87 -22.32
CA THR A 350 4.72 20.17 -23.72
C THR A 350 6.13 19.67 -24.04
N ASP A 351 6.57 19.70 -25.31
CA ASP A 351 7.96 19.40 -25.69
C ASP A 351 8.96 20.19 -24.84
N GLU A 352 8.79 21.53 -24.75
CA GLU A 352 9.71 22.36 -23.96
C GLU A 352 9.68 22.00 -22.46
N TYR A 353 8.52 21.63 -21.90
CA TYR A 353 8.46 21.15 -20.52
C TYR A 353 9.28 19.86 -20.34
N VAL A 354 9.14 18.92 -21.28
CA VAL A 354 9.92 17.67 -21.29
C VAL A 354 11.42 17.95 -21.39
N ARG A 355 11.84 18.84 -22.31
CA ARG A 355 13.26 19.21 -22.46
C ARG A 355 13.81 19.88 -21.19
N SER A 356 13.02 20.74 -20.55
CA SER A 356 13.37 21.36 -19.27
C SER A 356 13.53 20.31 -18.15
N VAL A 357 12.67 19.29 -18.08
CA VAL A 357 12.81 18.17 -17.14
C VAL A 357 14.12 17.42 -17.36
N ILE A 358 14.42 17.06 -18.62
CA ILE A 358 15.64 16.33 -18.97
C ILE A 358 16.89 17.12 -18.55
N ASP A 359 16.90 18.43 -18.82
CA ASP A 359 17.99 19.32 -18.43
C ASP A 359 18.10 19.49 -16.91
N TRP A 360 16.97 19.55 -16.21
CA TRP A 360 16.93 19.58 -14.75
C TRP A 360 17.53 18.30 -14.15
N LEU A 361 17.19 17.15 -14.71
CA LEU A 361 17.77 15.85 -14.34
C LEU A 361 19.26 15.78 -14.68
N GLU A 362 19.73 16.45 -15.74
CA GLU A 362 21.16 16.54 -16.06
C GLU A 362 21.94 17.26 -14.97
N VAL A 363 21.44 18.41 -14.53
CA VAL A 363 22.11 19.28 -13.56
C VAL A 363 22.03 18.73 -12.15
N TYR A 364 20.84 18.29 -11.72
CA TYR A 364 20.58 17.97 -10.31
C TYR A 364 20.59 16.47 -10.00
N LYS A 365 20.65 15.61 -11.02
CA LYS A 365 20.62 14.14 -10.91
C LYS A 365 19.49 13.64 -10.00
N GLY A 366 18.39 14.39 -9.96
CA GLY A 366 17.29 14.14 -9.06
C GLY A 366 16.38 13.02 -9.54
N ILE A 367 15.35 12.75 -8.74
CA ILE A 367 14.44 11.62 -8.92
C ILE A 367 13.02 12.05 -8.57
N PRO A 368 11.98 11.44 -9.19
CA PRO A 368 10.61 11.73 -8.82
C PRO A 368 10.38 11.39 -7.37
N ALA A 369 9.78 12.29 -6.59
CA ALA A 369 9.48 11.98 -5.20
C ALA A 369 8.19 12.64 -4.75
N THR A 370 7.50 11.90 -3.90
CA THR A 370 6.42 12.37 -3.06
C THR A 370 7.00 12.78 -1.70
N SER A 371 6.42 13.81 -1.11
CA SER A 371 6.73 14.26 0.25
C SER A 371 5.46 14.80 0.89
N ASN A 372 5.46 14.95 2.22
CA ASN A 372 4.38 15.63 2.95
C ASN A 372 2.98 15.05 2.67
N ARG A 373 2.83 13.72 2.75
CA ARG A 373 1.54 13.01 2.61
C ARG A 373 0.91 13.07 1.21
N ASN A 374 1.65 13.58 0.23
CA ASN A 374 1.29 13.54 -1.18
C ASN A 374 1.42 12.12 -1.74
N PHE A 375 0.95 11.91 -2.97
CA PHE A 375 0.94 10.57 -3.55
C PHE A 375 1.14 10.61 -5.07
N TYR A 376 1.66 9.50 -5.58
CA TYR A 376 1.92 9.22 -6.97
C TYR A 376 0.89 8.23 -7.49
N VAL A 377 0.29 8.53 -8.64
CA VAL A 377 -0.63 7.63 -9.34
C VAL A 377 0.08 7.00 -10.53
N SER A 378 0.17 5.67 -10.53
CA SER A 378 0.62 4.88 -11.68
C SER A 378 -0.56 4.18 -12.35
N ALA A 379 -0.69 4.39 -13.66
CA ALA A 379 -1.85 3.99 -14.46
C ALA A 379 -1.53 2.79 -15.34
N TRP A 380 -1.79 1.57 -14.85
CA TRP A 380 -1.49 0.33 -15.57
C TRP A 380 -2.68 -0.22 -16.35
N TRP A 381 -3.91 0.19 -16.03
CA TRP A 381 -5.12 -0.33 -16.69
C TRP A 381 -5.21 -0.07 -18.20
N LYS A 382 -4.39 0.85 -18.73
CA LYS A 382 -4.29 1.14 -20.16
C LYS A 382 -3.16 0.38 -20.86
N LEU A 383 -2.30 -0.29 -20.10
CA LEU A 383 -1.27 -1.15 -20.65
C LEU A 383 -1.93 -2.51 -20.99
N PRO A 384 -1.64 -3.10 -22.17
CA PRO A 384 -2.27 -4.35 -22.63
C PRO A 384 -1.74 -5.60 -21.90
N PHE A 385 -1.49 -5.46 -20.60
CA PHE A 385 -1.16 -6.55 -19.68
C PHE A 385 -2.35 -7.51 -19.47
N CYS A 386 -3.58 -7.01 -19.54
CA CYS A 386 -4.79 -7.84 -19.45
C CYS A 386 -5.10 -8.62 -20.75
N GLU A 387 -4.37 -8.35 -21.82
CA GLU A 387 -4.51 -9.02 -23.12
C GLU A 387 -3.44 -10.11 -23.33
N LEU A 388 -2.64 -10.43 -22.30
CA LEU A 388 -1.60 -11.44 -22.41
C LEU A 388 -2.20 -12.84 -22.53
N ASP A 389 -1.83 -13.56 -23.59
CA ASP A 389 -2.24 -14.93 -23.83
C ASP A 389 -1.05 -15.76 -24.31
N PHE A 390 -0.47 -16.61 -23.46
CA PHE A 390 0.68 -17.44 -23.89
C PHE A 390 0.25 -18.73 -24.62
N GLY A 391 -1.05 -18.97 -24.80
CA GLY A 391 -1.60 -20.22 -25.33
C GLY A 391 -1.65 -21.37 -24.32
N PHE A 392 -1.12 -21.16 -23.10
CA PHE A 392 -1.11 -22.17 -22.04
C PHE A 392 -2.40 -22.21 -21.22
N GLY A 393 -3.20 -21.14 -21.21
CA GLY A 393 -4.40 -21.00 -20.40
C GLY A 393 -5.01 -19.60 -20.52
N LYS A 394 -6.17 -19.39 -19.88
CA LYS A 394 -6.85 -18.09 -19.83
C LYS A 394 -6.22 -17.23 -18.73
N LEU A 395 -5.78 -16.02 -19.07
CA LEU A 395 -5.36 -15.04 -18.07
C LEU A 395 -6.55 -14.69 -17.15
N ILE A 396 -6.40 -14.91 -15.85
CA ILE A 396 -7.44 -14.60 -14.84
C ILE A 396 -7.06 -13.42 -13.96
N HIS A 397 -5.76 -13.15 -13.81
CA HIS A 397 -5.25 -11.96 -13.13
C HIS A 397 -3.81 -11.68 -13.56
N GLY A 398 -3.44 -10.41 -13.60
CA GLY A 398 -2.08 -9.98 -13.85
C GLY A 398 -1.84 -8.60 -13.24
N GLY A 399 -0.71 -8.44 -12.56
CA GLY A 399 -0.46 -7.20 -11.85
C GLY A 399 0.90 -7.15 -11.18
N PRO A 400 1.19 -6.01 -10.53
CA PRO A 400 2.41 -5.86 -9.74
C PRO A 400 2.34 -6.76 -8.51
N VAL A 401 3.49 -7.29 -8.11
CA VAL A 401 3.62 -7.90 -6.79
C VAL A 401 3.59 -6.78 -5.75
N VAL A 402 2.79 -6.98 -4.69
CA VAL A 402 2.48 -5.93 -3.71
C VAL A 402 3.74 -5.33 -3.13
N SER A 403 3.70 -4.01 -3.04
CA SER A 403 4.91 -3.25 -2.94
C SER A 403 4.74 -1.97 -2.13
N GLY A 404 4.44 -2.16 -0.84
CA GLY A 404 4.93 -1.43 0.33
C GLY A 404 4.96 0.10 0.42
N ASN A 405 4.61 0.87 -0.61
CA ASN A 405 4.73 2.33 -0.61
C ASN A 405 3.34 2.98 -0.51
N ASP A 406 3.06 3.59 0.64
CA ASP A 406 1.82 4.31 0.98
C ASP A 406 1.56 5.55 0.13
N GLU A 407 2.61 6.06 -0.50
CA GLU A 407 2.54 7.18 -1.42
C GLU A 407 2.21 6.72 -2.86
N PHE A 408 2.14 5.42 -3.15
CA PHE A 408 1.74 4.92 -4.47
C PHE A 408 0.28 4.46 -4.53
N VAL A 409 -0.42 4.96 -5.54
CA VAL A 409 -1.74 4.49 -5.94
C VAL A 409 -1.64 3.85 -7.31
N LEU A 410 -2.02 2.58 -7.40
CA LEU A 410 -2.00 1.83 -8.64
C LEU A 410 -3.41 1.71 -9.19
N LEU A 411 -3.58 2.11 -10.45
CA LEU A 411 -4.82 1.96 -11.18
C LEU A 411 -4.66 0.78 -12.14
N LEU A 412 -5.26 -0.35 -11.78
CA LEU A 412 -5.16 -1.63 -12.46
C LEU A 412 -6.44 -1.94 -13.23
N TYR A 413 -6.33 -2.85 -14.21
CA TYR A 413 -7.49 -3.34 -14.94
C TYR A 413 -8.37 -4.19 -14.01
N ASP A 414 -9.70 -4.02 -14.10
CA ASP A 414 -10.62 -4.92 -13.42
C ASP A 414 -10.97 -6.12 -14.31
N PHE A 415 -10.31 -7.24 -14.04
CA PHE A 415 -10.50 -8.51 -14.74
C PHE A 415 -11.94 -9.06 -14.61
N ASN A 416 -12.69 -8.68 -13.57
CA ASN A 416 -14.09 -9.08 -13.42
C ASN A 416 -15.03 -8.33 -14.36
N SER A 417 -14.61 -7.17 -14.88
CA SER A 417 -15.37 -6.34 -15.81
C SER A 417 -15.00 -6.62 -17.28
N MET A 418 -14.28 -7.71 -17.57
CA MET A 418 -13.86 -8.08 -18.92
C MET A 418 -15.10 -8.32 -19.81
N GLY A 419 -15.26 -7.52 -20.87
CA GLY A 419 -16.42 -7.54 -21.77
C GLY A 419 -17.52 -6.51 -21.48
N ASN A 420 -17.54 -5.88 -20.30
CA ASN A 420 -18.58 -4.90 -19.90
C ASN A 420 -18.11 -3.43 -20.04
N GLY A 421 -17.14 -3.15 -20.90
CA GLY A 421 -16.60 -1.80 -21.11
C GLY A 421 -15.42 -1.41 -20.21
N GLY A 422 -14.91 -2.34 -19.38
CA GLY A 422 -13.66 -2.22 -18.62
C GLY A 422 -13.75 -1.35 -17.35
N GLY A 423 -13.66 -1.99 -16.18
CA GLY A 423 -13.57 -1.32 -14.88
C GLY A 423 -12.12 -0.98 -14.50
N ILE A 424 -11.95 -0.17 -13.45
CA ILE A 424 -10.64 0.19 -12.88
C ILE A 424 -10.59 -0.25 -11.42
N ASN A 425 -9.57 -1.04 -11.08
CA ASN A 425 -9.24 -1.41 -9.72
C ASN A 425 -8.20 -0.45 -9.15
N VAL A 426 -8.50 0.20 -8.03
CA VAL A 426 -7.59 1.13 -7.35
C VAL A 426 -6.96 0.43 -6.16
N TRP A 427 -5.67 0.18 -6.24
CA TRP A 427 -4.87 -0.21 -5.07
C TRP A 427 -4.33 1.03 -4.40
N ILE A 428 -4.62 1.20 -3.12
CA ILE A 428 -4.16 2.33 -2.32
C ILE A 428 -3.70 1.85 -0.95
N GLY A 429 -2.50 2.27 -0.56
CA GLY A 429 -2.03 2.14 0.82
C GLY A 429 -2.72 3.16 1.71
N GLY A 430 -3.40 2.68 2.75
CA GLY A 430 -3.91 3.50 3.84
C GLY A 430 -3.10 3.23 5.11
N ARG A 431 -3.02 4.22 6.01
CA ARG A 431 -2.63 3.91 7.39
C ARG A 431 -3.55 2.77 7.88
N PRO A 432 -3.03 1.79 8.64
CA PRO A 432 -3.86 0.82 9.30
C PRO A 432 -4.93 1.63 10.02
N GLU A 433 -6.19 1.19 9.95
CA GLU A 433 -7.11 1.54 11.02
C GLU A 433 -6.35 1.25 12.30
N SER A 434 -6.19 2.25 13.16
CA SER A 434 -5.29 2.16 14.30
C SER A 434 -5.70 1.00 15.19
N ASP A 435 -5.07 -0.15 15.01
CA ASP A 435 -4.63 -0.98 16.11
C ASP A 435 -3.90 -0.02 17.04
N GLY A 436 -4.45 0.20 18.23
CA GLY A 436 -4.04 1.25 19.16
C GLY A 436 -2.52 1.31 19.30
N GLN A 437 -1.90 2.37 18.75
CA GLN A 437 -0.46 2.56 18.91
C GLN A 437 -0.16 2.80 20.38
N ASN A 438 0.61 1.86 20.94
CA ASN A 438 1.32 1.98 22.20
C ASN A 438 2.03 3.35 22.30
N TYR A 439 1.45 4.26 23.10
CA TYR A 439 2.14 5.46 23.55
C TYR A 439 3.33 5.04 24.43
N LYS A 440 4.53 5.02 23.86
CA LYS A 440 5.75 5.07 24.69
C LYS A 440 5.85 6.47 25.27
N PHE A 441 5.48 6.60 26.55
CA PHE A 441 5.83 7.76 27.36
C PHE A 441 7.35 7.83 27.49
N SER A 442 7.96 8.87 26.92
CA SER A 442 9.33 9.27 27.27
C SER A 442 9.30 10.65 27.92
N GLY A 443 9.36 10.67 29.25
CA GLY A 443 9.49 11.87 30.07
C GLY A 443 10.18 11.56 31.40
N ALA A 444 11.49 11.81 31.42
CA ALA A 444 12.37 12.11 32.56
C ALA A 444 12.65 11.04 33.66
N SER A 445 13.81 10.40 33.49
CA SER A 445 14.92 10.29 34.46
C SER A 445 14.66 9.74 35.89
N SER A 446 15.06 8.49 36.11
CA SER A 446 15.96 8.16 37.22
C SER A 446 16.81 6.93 36.86
N ALA A 447 18.09 7.00 37.24
CA ALA A 447 19.12 6.02 36.90
C ALA A 447 18.95 4.72 37.70
N SER A 448 18.99 3.58 37.00
CA SER A 448 19.64 2.30 37.36
C SER A 448 19.04 1.19 36.50
N GLY A 449 19.89 0.33 35.95
CA GLY A 449 19.51 -0.65 34.93
C GLY A 449 18.64 -1.78 35.47
N ASP A 450 17.67 -2.20 34.65
CA ASP A 450 17.36 -3.60 34.37
C ASP A 450 16.50 -3.67 33.09
N ASP A 451 16.80 -4.64 32.23
CA ASP A 451 16.13 -4.89 30.96
C ASP A 451 14.84 -5.69 31.22
N GLY A 452 13.73 -4.99 31.42
CA GLY A 452 12.43 -5.57 31.71
C GLY A 452 11.45 -5.44 30.54
N CYS A 453 11.46 -6.42 29.63
CA CYS A 453 10.37 -6.62 28.67
C CYS A 453 9.04 -6.81 29.44
N ILE A 454 8.16 -5.81 29.43
CA ILE A 454 6.80 -5.94 29.97
C ILE A 454 6.09 -7.01 29.15
N LYS A 455 5.76 -8.13 29.78
CA LYS A 455 5.14 -9.29 29.12
C LYS A 455 3.78 -8.87 28.58
N GLU A 456 3.42 -9.36 27.40
CA GLU A 456 2.14 -9.09 26.71
C GLU A 456 0.91 -9.38 27.61
N GLN A 457 1.04 -10.31 28.55
CA GLN A 457 0.04 -10.62 29.58
C GLN A 457 -0.23 -9.49 30.60
N ASP A 458 0.71 -8.58 30.82
CA ASP A 458 0.54 -7.43 31.73
C ASP A 458 -0.26 -6.28 31.08
N ARG A 459 -0.54 -6.36 29.77
CA ARG A 459 -1.33 -5.37 29.02
C ARG A 459 -2.82 -5.71 28.96
N LEU A 460 -3.20 -6.94 29.27
CA LEU A 460 -4.58 -7.40 29.23
C LEU A 460 -5.20 -7.37 30.63
N LEU A 461 -6.49 -7.03 30.72
CA LEU A 461 -7.25 -7.18 31.95
C LEU A 461 -7.25 -8.64 32.42
N PRO A 462 -7.28 -8.93 33.72
CA PRO A 462 -7.33 -10.31 34.21
C PRO A 462 -8.53 -11.08 33.64
N ILE A 463 -8.27 -12.16 32.88
CA ILE A 463 -9.31 -12.97 32.21
C ILE A 463 -10.39 -13.48 33.18
N ALA A 464 -10.01 -13.73 34.44
CA ALA A 464 -10.94 -14.14 35.49
C ALA A 464 -11.98 -13.04 35.82
N ASN A 465 -11.59 -11.77 35.79
CA ASN A 465 -12.48 -10.65 36.04
C ASN A 465 -13.44 -10.44 34.85
N VAL A 466 -12.91 -10.51 33.62
CA VAL A 466 -13.70 -10.44 32.38
C VAL A 466 -14.76 -11.56 32.37
N GLY A 467 -14.34 -12.80 32.63
CA GLY A 467 -15.25 -13.94 32.71
C GLY A 467 -16.35 -13.80 33.78
N ARG A 468 -16.04 -13.17 34.93
CA ARG A 468 -17.03 -12.90 36.00
C ARG A 468 -18.08 -11.89 35.55
N ILE A 469 -17.67 -10.79 34.90
CA ILE A 469 -18.57 -9.75 34.40
C ILE A 469 -19.46 -10.30 33.28
N MET A 470 -18.87 -11.01 32.31
CA MET A 470 -19.63 -11.67 31.25
C MET A 470 -20.69 -12.63 31.83
N LYS A 471 -20.38 -13.33 32.93
CA LYS A 471 -21.32 -14.26 33.56
C LYS A 471 -22.48 -13.56 34.26
N GLN A 472 -22.32 -12.31 34.72
CA GLN A 472 -23.38 -11.55 35.40
C GLN A 472 -24.53 -11.15 34.47
N ILE A 473 -24.23 -10.95 33.18
CA ILE A 473 -25.24 -10.58 32.17
C ILE A 473 -25.88 -11.79 31.49
N LEU A 474 -25.33 -12.99 31.68
CA LEU A 474 -25.80 -14.22 31.05
C LEU A 474 -26.68 -15.05 32.00
N PRO A 475 -27.56 -15.92 31.46
CA PRO A 475 -28.34 -16.84 32.28
C PRO A 475 -27.46 -17.73 33.19
N PRO A 476 -27.96 -18.17 34.37
CA PRO A 476 -27.17 -18.92 35.34
C PRO A 476 -26.50 -20.18 34.76
N ASN A 477 -27.18 -20.84 33.82
CA ASN A 477 -26.73 -22.10 33.21
C ASN A 477 -25.86 -21.91 31.95
N ALA A 478 -25.65 -20.68 31.47
CA ALA A 478 -24.90 -20.41 30.24
C ALA A 478 -23.39 -20.64 30.43
N LYS A 479 -22.78 -21.49 29.61
CA LYS A 479 -21.32 -21.68 29.60
C LYS A 479 -20.67 -20.68 28.64
N ILE A 480 -19.54 -20.11 29.02
CA ILE A 480 -18.76 -19.19 28.18
C ILE A 480 -17.53 -19.97 27.71
N SER A 481 -17.33 -20.09 26.40
CA SER A 481 -16.15 -20.76 25.84
C SER A 481 -14.86 -20.02 26.20
N LYS A 482 -13.72 -20.70 26.04
CA LYS A 482 -12.42 -20.10 26.31
C LYS A 482 -12.16 -18.95 25.32
N GLU A 483 -12.43 -19.20 24.04
CA GLU A 483 -12.24 -18.27 22.94
C GLU A 483 -13.08 -17.01 23.14
N ALA A 484 -14.34 -17.14 23.58
CA ALA A 484 -15.20 -15.99 23.86
C ALA A 484 -14.69 -15.12 25.03
N LYS A 485 -14.04 -15.73 26.04
CA LYS A 485 -13.43 -14.97 27.14
C LYS A 485 -12.17 -14.25 26.68
N GLU A 486 -11.34 -14.90 25.87
CA GLU A 486 -10.10 -14.33 25.32
C GLU A 486 -10.44 -13.17 24.36
N THR A 487 -11.36 -13.36 23.42
CA THR A 487 -11.83 -12.27 22.54
C THR A 487 -12.40 -11.10 23.35
N MET A 488 -13.26 -11.37 24.35
CA MET A 488 -13.80 -10.29 25.17
C MET A 488 -12.73 -9.58 26.01
N GLN A 489 -11.72 -10.32 26.49
CA GLN A 489 -10.59 -9.77 27.24
C GLN A 489 -9.75 -8.83 26.38
N GLU A 490 -9.47 -9.21 25.14
CA GLU A 490 -8.79 -8.36 24.17
C GLU A 490 -9.61 -7.10 23.88
N CYS A 491 -10.88 -7.25 23.47
CA CYS A 491 -11.74 -6.12 23.14
C CYS A 491 -11.91 -5.13 24.30
N VAL A 492 -12.12 -5.61 25.54
CA VAL A 492 -12.32 -4.71 26.69
C VAL A 492 -11.03 -4.03 27.12
N SER A 493 -9.89 -4.71 27.01
CA SER A 493 -8.59 -4.13 27.36
C SER A 493 -8.19 -3.04 26.37
N GLU A 494 -8.47 -3.28 25.09
CA GLU A 494 -8.28 -2.29 24.04
C GLU A 494 -9.24 -1.11 24.19
N PHE A 495 -10.53 -1.37 24.43
CA PHE A 495 -11.54 -0.32 24.65
C PHE A 495 -11.16 0.59 25.82
N ILE A 496 -10.72 0.04 26.96
CA ILE A 496 -10.27 0.85 28.10
C ILE A 496 -9.04 1.67 27.70
N SER A 497 -8.06 1.07 27.03
CA SER A 497 -6.83 1.77 26.61
C SER A 497 -7.14 2.92 25.63
N PHE A 498 -8.11 2.71 24.74
CA PHE A 498 -8.54 3.71 23.77
C PHE A 498 -9.22 4.91 24.45
N VAL A 499 -10.18 4.64 25.34
CA VAL A 499 -10.90 5.70 26.08
C VAL A 499 -9.97 6.44 27.05
N THR A 500 -9.09 5.73 27.77
CA THR A 500 -8.15 6.36 28.70
C THR A 500 -7.03 7.11 27.99
N GLY A 501 -6.62 6.67 26.79
CA GLY A 501 -5.69 7.40 25.92
C GLY A 501 -6.24 8.77 25.54
N GLU A 502 -7.46 8.82 25.02
CA GLU A 502 -8.11 10.08 24.62
C GLU A 502 -8.36 11.00 25.84
N ALA A 503 -8.79 10.43 26.97
CA ALA A 503 -8.95 11.18 28.23
C ALA A 503 -7.61 11.73 28.75
N SER A 504 -6.53 10.96 28.61
CA SER A 504 -5.18 11.37 28.97
C SER A 504 -4.69 12.51 28.07
N ASP A 505 -4.89 12.43 26.76
CA ASP A 505 -4.47 13.47 25.82
C ASP A 505 -5.17 14.81 26.10
N LYS A 506 -6.46 14.78 26.43
CA LYS A 506 -7.18 15.98 26.91
C LYS A 506 -6.59 16.51 28.22
N CYS A 507 -6.38 15.64 29.20
CA CYS A 507 -5.80 16.01 30.49
C CYS A 507 -4.44 16.71 30.30
N HIS A 508 -3.58 16.18 29.42
CA HIS A 508 -2.29 16.76 29.09
C HIS A 508 -2.40 18.10 28.33
N LYS A 509 -3.32 18.22 27.37
CA LYS A 509 -3.62 19.50 26.69
C LYS A 509 -4.05 20.59 27.67
N GLU A 510 -4.76 20.22 28.74
CA GLU A 510 -5.17 21.11 29.82
C GLU A 510 -4.09 21.28 30.93
N LYS A 511 -2.88 20.76 30.72
CA LYS A 511 -1.73 20.81 31.65
C LYS A 511 -2.02 20.18 33.02
N ARG A 512 -2.97 19.25 33.08
CA ARG A 512 -3.27 18.43 34.27
C ARG A 512 -2.49 17.12 34.19
N LYS A 513 -2.03 16.62 35.34
CA LYS A 513 -1.29 15.34 35.45
C LYS A 513 -2.18 14.15 35.84
N THR A 514 -3.43 14.42 36.26
CA THR A 514 -4.36 13.42 36.77
C THR A 514 -5.63 13.43 35.94
N VAL A 515 -5.90 12.31 35.27
CA VAL A 515 -7.15 12.06 34.55
C VAL A 515 -8.28 11.91 35.56
N ASN A 516 -9.42 12.58 35.32
CA ASN A 516 -10.59 12.51 36.18
C ASN A 516 -11.82 11.92 35.44
N GLY A 517 -12.93 11.75 36.15
CA GLY A 517 -14.15 11.18 35.57
C GLY A 517 -14.78 12.02 34.44
N ASP A 518 -14.59 13.34 34.45
CA ASP A 518 -15.13 14.21 33.38
C ASP A 518 -14.32 14.05 32.09
N ASP A 519 -13.01 13.79 32.19
CA ASP A 519 -12.15 13.48 31.04
C ASP A 519 -12.60 12.19 30.34
N VAL A 520 -12.93 11.16 31.13
CA VAL A 520 -13.43 9.87 30.61
C VAL A 520 -14.80 10.04 29.96
N CYS A 521 -15.72 10.80 30.59
CA CYS A 521 -17.03 11.08 30.02
C CYS A 521 -16.95 11.92 28.73
N TRP A 522 -15.99 12.84 28.66
CA TRP A 522 -15.73 13.61 27.46
C TRP A 522 -15.14 12.74 26.35
N ALA A 523 -14.15 11.89 26.67
CA ALA A 523 -13.52 10.99 25.72
C ALA A 523 -14.55 10.05 25.07
N LEU A 524 -15.48 9.48 25.86
CA LEU A 524 -16.56 8.67 25.32
C LEU A 524 -17.42 9.42 24.29
N GLY A 525 -17.75 10.70 24.51
CA GLY A 525 -18.49 11.52 23.55
C GLY A 525 -17.68 11.81 22.28
N THR A 526 -16.41 12.22 22.43
CA THR A 526 -15.51 12.48 21.31
C THR A 526 -15.30 11.25 20.41
N LEU A 527 -15.26 10.06 21.02
CA LEU A 527 -15.04 8.79 20.34
C LEU A 527 -16.33 8.18 19.74
N GLY A 528 -17.46 8.89 19.79
CA GLY A 528 -18.73 8.45 19.20
C GLY A 528 -19.52 7.43 20.04
N PHE A 529 -19.23 7.32 21.34
CA PHE A 529 -20.00 6.54 22.31
C PHE A 529 -21.03 7.43 23.05
N ASP A 530 -21.71 8.31 22.32
CA ASP A 530 -22.65 9.31 22.88
C ASP A 530 -23.77 8.68 23.71
N ASP A 531 -24.27 7.52 23.28
CA ASP A 531 -25.30 6.73 23.97
C ASP A 531 -24.87 6.29 25.39
N TYR A 532 -23.56 6.26 25.66
CA TYR A 532 -22.98 5.90 26.96
C TYR A 532 -22.45 7.12 27.73
N ALA A 533 -21.99 8.16 27.03
CA ALA A 533 -21.38 9.34 27.63
C ALA A 533 -22.35 10.07 28.56
N ASP A 534 -23.59 10.32 28.14
CA ASP A 534 -24.57 11.06 28.95
C ASP A 534 -25.08 10.28 30.17
N PRO A 535 -25.40 8.97 30.06
CA PRO A 535 -25.65 8.14 31.24
C PRO A 535 -24.47 8.11 32.22
N LEU A 536 -23.23 8.02 31.73
CA LEU A 536 -22.04 8.03 32.60
C LEU A 536 -21.85 9.38 33.32
N LYS A 537 -22.10 10.52 32.66
CA LYS A 537 -22.05 11.83 33.32
C LYS A 537 -23.07 11.93 34.45
N ARG A 538 -24.30 11.45 34.24
CA ARG A 538 -25.34 11.41 35.28
C ARG A 538 -24.94 10.50 36.44
N TYR A 539 -24.34 9.35 36.14
CA TYR A 539 -23.81 8.46 37.17
C TYR A 539 -22.67 9.12 37.97
N LEU A 540 -21.72 9.76 37.28
CA LEU A 540 -20.59 10.45 37.91
C LEU A 540 -21.06 11.58 38.83
N HIS A 541 -22.09 12.33 38.43
CA HIS A 541 -22.71 13.35 39.27
C HIS A 541 -23.27 12.74 40.57
N LYS A 542 -24.09 11.69 40.47
CA LYS A 542 -24.64 11.00 41.64
C LYS A 542 -23.57 10.37 42.52
N TYR A 543 -22.51 9.82 41.92
CA TYR A 543 -21.39 9.26 42.65
C TYR A 543 -20.68 10.33 43.49
N ARG A 544 -20.47 11.54 42.93
CA ARG A 544 -19.88 12.67 43.64
C ARG A 544 -20.76 13.17 44.78
N GLU A 545 -22.09 13.19 44.60
CA GLU A 545 -23.06 13.52 45.67
C GLU A 545 -22.95 12.53 46.84
N LEU A 546 -22.98 11.23 46.55
CA LEU A 546 -22.90 10.16 47.56
C LEU A 546 -21.57 10.14 48.31
N GLU A 547 -20.45 10.38 47.62
CA GLU A 547 -19.13 10.48 48.27
C GLU A 547 -19.01 11.77 49.11
N GLY A 548 -19.65 12.86 48.69
CA GLY A 548 -19.77 14.08 49.48
C GLY A 548 -20.59 13.90 50.76
N GLU A 549 -21.71 13.17 50.69
CA GLU A 549 -22.53 12.81 51.85
C GLU A 549 -21.78 11.91 52.84
N ARG A 550 -21.03 10.92 52.35
CA ARG A 550 -20.15 10.07 53.16
C ARG A 550 -19.03 10.84 53.87
N ALA A 551 -18.42 11.80 53.17
CA ALA A 551 -17.39 12.66 53.76
C ALA A 551 -17.95 13.57 54.86
N ASN A 552 -19.22 14.00 54.74
CA ASN A 552 -19.91 14.77 55.77
C ASN A 552 -20.33 13.90 56.98
N GLN A 553 -20.78 12.67 56.76
CA GLN A 553 -21.11 11.73 57.85
C GLN A 553 -19.88 11.33 58.68
N ASN A 554 -18.71 11.12 58.04
CA ASN A 554 -17.44 10.85 58.72
C ASN A 554 -16.87 12.05 59.47
N LYS A 555 -17.28 13.29 59.13
CA LYS A 555 -16.92 14.49 59.90
C LYS A 555 -17.80 14.66 61.15
N SER A 556 -19.09 14.36 61.05
CA SER A 556 -19.99 14.42 62.20
C SER A 556 -19.74 13.32 63.25
N SER A 557 -19.11 12.19 62.88
CA SER A 557 -18.72 11.12 63.82
C SER A 557 -17.37 11.35 64.52
N ASN A 558 -16.59 12.35 64.13
CA ASN A 558 -15.25 12.63 64.68
C ASN A 558 -15.24 13.87 65.61
N THR A 559 -16.41 14.36 66.05
CA THR A 559 -16.50 15.54 66.93
C THR A 559 -17.02 15.22 68.34
N GLU A 560 -17.28 13.95 68.65
CA GLU A 560 -17.57 13.47 70.01
C GLU A 560 -16.56 12.37 70.34
N ASP A 561 -15.93 12.45 71.51
CA ASP A 561 -14.91 11.57 72.11
C ASP A 561 -13.42 11.96 71.93
N ASN A 562 -13.03 13.02 72.66
CA ASN A 562 -11.72 13.11 73.29
C ASN A 562 -11.92 13.00 74.81
N ASP A 563 -11.52 11.87 75.42
CA ASP A 563 -10.89 11.79 76.76
C ASP A 563 -10.45 10.34 77.07
N GLU A 564 -9.15 10.06 76.81
CA GLU A 564 -8.16 9.25 77.57
C GLU A 564 -8.44 7.78 78.08
N PRO A 565 -7.42 6.98 78.50
CA PRO A 565 -6.38 6.35 77.66
C PRO A 565 -6.11 4.82 77.94
N SER A 566 -5.29 4.19 77.08
CA SER A 566 -4.54 2.91 77.27
C SER A 566 -5.35 1.59 77.35
N THR A 567 -5.09 0.50 76.60
CA THR A 567 -3.94 -0.42 76.69
C THR A 567 -4.15 -1.60 75.69
N TYR A 568 -3.11 -2.01 74.96
CA TYR A 568 -2.86 -3.32 74.31
C TYR A 568 -3.94 -4.12 73.51
N ARG A 569 -3.62 -4.28 72.21
CA ARG A 569 -3.48 -5.55 71.44
C ARG A 569 -4.70 -6.48 71.27
N GLY A 570 -5.33 -6.35 70.10
CA GLY A 570 -5.53 -7.47 69.16
C GLY A 570 -6.94 -8.06 69.02
N LYS A 571 -7.61 -7.74 67.91
CA LYS A 571 -8.21 -8.66 66.91
C LYS A 571 -9.07 -7.86 65.94
N GLN A 572 -8.66 -7.79 64.68
CA GLN A 572 -9.41 -7.16 63.61
C GLN A 572 -10.35 -8.23 63.01
N GLU A 573 -11.62 -8.23 63.43
CA GLU A 573 -12.67 -8.95 62.71
C GLU A 573 -13.19 -8.10 61.55
N ARG A 574 -13.36 -8.78 60.42
CA ARG A 574 -13.59 -8.23 59.08
C ARG A 574 -15.06 -7.87 58.92
N SER A 575 -15.40 -6.59 59.00
CA SER A 575 -16.69 -6.06 58.56
C SER A 575 -16.77 -6.04 57.02
N GLN A 576 -17.76 -6.76 56.49
CA GLN A 576 -18.02 -6.96 55.07
C GLN A 576 -18.49 -5.67 54.38
N PHE A 577 -17.85 -5.32 53.27
CA PHE A 577 -18.34 -4.34 52.31
C PHE A 577 -19.66 -4.83 51.69
N VAL A 578 -20.75 -4.07 51.86
CA VAL A 578 -21.95 -4.20 51.02
C VAL A 578 -21.85 -3.17 49.90
N ALA A 579 -21.69 -3.65 48.67
CA ALA A 579 -21.65 -2.81 47.47
C ALA A 579 -23.05 -2.29 47.10
N PRO A 580 -23.18 -1.10 46.47
CA PRO A 580 -24.46 -0.64 45.95
C PRO A 580 -24.95 -1.54 44.81
N THR A 581 -26.26 -1.77 44.73
CA THR A 581 -26.89 -2.65 43.74
C THR A 581 -26.60 -2.18 42.30
N PRO A 582 -26.18 -3.07 41.37
CA PRO A 582 -25.93 -2.70 39.98
C PRO A 582 -27.23 -2.31 39.26
N LEU A 583 -27.18 -1.25 38.44
CA LEU A 583 -28.25 -0.89 37.51
C LEU A 583 -28.43 -1.99 36.45
N LYS A 584 -29.65 -2.51 36.28
CA LYS A 584 -30.02 -3.36 35.15
C LYS A 584 -30.18 -2.50 33.89
N PHE A 585 -29.44 -2.81 32.84
CA PHE A 585 -29.68 -2.29 31.50
C PHE A 585 -30.71 -3.17 30.81
N ASP A 586 -31.96 -2.70 30.68
CA ASP A 586 -32.95 -3.35 29.84
C ASP A 586 -32.65 -3.04 28.36
N VAL A 587 -32.59 -4.10 27.55
CA VAL A 587 -32.36 -4.05 26.10
C VAL A 587 -33.42 -3.13 25.45
N ILE A 588 -32.96 -2.06 24.79
CA ILE A 588 -33.81 -1.11 24.06
C ILE A 588 -34.62 -1.85 22.99
N LYS A 589 -35.95 -1.88 23.16
CA LYS A 589 -36.91 -2.36 22.16
C LYS A 589 -36.91 -1.41 20.96
N ARG A 590 -36.59 -1.94 19.77
CA ARG A 590 -36.81 -1.25 18.49
C ARG A 590 -38.31 -0.98 18.29
N SER A 591 -38.67 0.27 18.04
CA SER A 591 -40.01 0.67 17.60
C SER A 591 -40.25 0.23 16.16
N ASN A 592 -41.32 -0.54 15.93
CA ASN A 592 -41.84 -0.86 14.61
C ASN A 592 -42.59 0.35 14.04
N SER A 593 -42.13 0.90 12.91
CA SER A 593 -42.98 1.68 12.01
C SER A 593 -43.04 0.99 10.64
N SER A 594 -44.15 0.29 10.43
CA SER A 594 -44.57 -0.31 9.17
C SER A 594 -45.14 0.75 8.23
N LEU A 595 -44.57 0.92 7.04
CA LEU A 595 -45.30 1.43 5.87
C LEU A 595 -44.88 0.67 4.62
N SER A 596 -45.85 -0.07 4.10
CA SER A 596 -45.90 -0.89 2.89
C SER A 596 -45.65 -0.10 1.60
N ARG A 597 -44.92 -0.70 0.65
CA ARG A 597 -44.99 -0.34 -0.79
C ARG A 597 -45.82 -1.39 -1.54
N PRO A 598 -46.77 -1.02 -2.40
CA PRO A 598 -47.31 -1.91 -3.42
C PRO A 598 -46.47 -1.84 -4.70
N TYR A 599 -46.27 -3.02 -5.29
CA TYR A 599 -45.80 -3.40 -6.64
C TYR A 599 -44.74 -2.56 -7.36
#